data_AF-A0A1Y3A220-F1
#
_entry.id   AF-A0A1Y3A220-F1
#
_cell.length_a   1.000
_cell.length_b   1.000
_cell.length_c   1.000
_cell.angle_alpha   90.00
_cell.angle_beta   90.00
_cell.angle_gamma   90.00
#
_symmetry.space_group_name_H-M   'P 1'
#
loop_
_entity.id
_entity.type
_entity.pdbx_description
1 polymer ?
#
loop_
_entity_poly.entity_id
_entity_poly.type
_entity_poly.pdbx_seq_one_letter_code
_entity_poly.pdbx_strand_id
1 'polypeptide(L)'
;MKKILGVSLLIALCLNNPVHAQKNKTMIGKVMAFECGDNCYLTIVDEQGQDHQALCSDTSVCDKIMNNIDDPNLAGYKRKLVKATIGQGKQFDGAGNVMGTMDAFIKIQLLK
;
A
#
# COMPACT_ATOMS: atom_id res chain seq x y z
N MET A 1 55.81 31.85 -8.78
CA MET A 1 54.99 30.96 -9.65
C MET A 1 55.48 29.53 -9.48
N LYS A 2 54.70 28.66 -8.84
CA LYS A 2 54.86 27.19 -8.84
C LYS A 2 53.52 26.58 -8.42
N LYS A 3 52.86 25.91 -9.37
CA LYS A 3 51.62 25.15 -9.19
C LYS A 3 51.98 23.76 -8.67
N ILE A 4 51.31 23.27 -7.63
CA ILE A 4 51.23 21.83 -7.36
C ILE A 4 49.76 21.50 -7.03
N LEU A 5 49.13 20.80 -7.96
CA LEU A 5 47.88 20.05 -7.78
C LEU A 5 48.13 18.90 -6.81
N GLY A 6 47.17 18.59 -5.94
CA GLY A 6 47.31 17.51 -4.96
C GLY A 6 45.98 16.93 -4.47
N VAL A 7 45.26 16.29 -5.40
CA VAL A 7 44.40 15.09 -5.26
C VAL A 7 43.37 15.04 -4.10
N SER A 8 42.10 15.16 -4.49
CA SER A 8 40.93 14.69 -3.74
C SER A 8 41.09 13.22 -3.32
N LEU A 9 40.91 12.96 -2.03
CA LEU A 9 40.51 11.64 -1.53
C LEU A 9 39.15 11.80 -0.84
N LEU A 10 38.08 11.91 -1.65
CA LEU A 10 36.73 11.67 -1.18
C LEU A 10 36.59 10.17 -0.97
N ILE A 11 36.77 9.74 0.29
CA ILE A 11 36.39 8.40 0.73
C ILE A 11 34.87 8.32 0.59
N ALA A 12 34.42 7.68 -0.49
CA ALA A 12 33.03 7.31 -0.65
C ALA A 12 32.68 6.31 0.46
N LEU A 13 32.06 6.82 1.53
CA LEU A 13 31.33 6.03 2.50
C LEU A 13 30.20 5.35 1.73
N CYS A 14 30.41 4.09 1.34
CA CYS A 14 29.33 3.19 0.96
C CYS A 14 28.43 3.02 2.18
N LEU A 15 27.44 3.91 2.30
CA LEU A 15 26.31 3.76 3.20
C LEU A 15 25.55 2.52 2.74
N ASN A 16 25.91 1.37 3.30
CA ASN A 16 25.08 0.17 3.30
C ASN A 16 23.80 0.52 4.07
N ASN A 17 22.82 1.11 3.39
CA ASN A 17 21.48 1.18 3.93
C ASN A 17 20.97 -0.26 3.98
N PRO A 18 20.75 -0.85 5.18
CA PRO A 18 20.04 -2.11 5.24
C PRO A 18 18.68 -1.86 4.58
N VAL A 19 18.36 -2.61 3.53
CA VAL A 19 17.00 -2.68 3.00
C VAL A 19 16.17 -3.24 4.16
N HIS A 20 15.58 -2.34 4.94
CA HIS A 20 14.72 -2.69 6.04
C HIS A 20 13.48 -3.30 5.40
N ALA A 21 13.40 -4.63 5.37
CA ALA A 21 12.18 -5.31 5.00
C ALA A 21 11.11 -4.86 5.99
N GLN A 22 10.21 -3.96 5.54
CA GLN A 22 9.16 -3.42 6.38
C GLN A 22 8.28 -4.59 6.81
N LYS A 23 8.28 -4.86 8.12
CA LYS A 23 7.52 -5.96 8.69
C LYS A 23 6.04 -5.68 8.44
N ASN A 24 5.31 -6.65 7.88
CA ASN A 24 3.88 -6.53 7.65
C ASN A 24 3.17 -6.12 8.95
N LYS A 25 2.34 -5.07 8.87
CA LYS A 25 1.55 -4.56 10.00
C LYS A 25 0.14 -5.11 9.91
N THR A 26 -0.48 -5.42 11.04
CA THR A 26 -1.91 -5.75 11.08
C THR A 26 -2.70 -4.65 11.77
N MET A 27 -3.92 -4.40 11.29
CA MET A 27 -4.87 -3.46 11.88
C MET A 27 -6.27 -4.05 11.91
N ILE A 28 -7.13 -3.47 12.74
CA ILE A 28 -8.57 -3.76 12.77
C ILE A 28 -9.29 -2.47 12.39
N GLY A 29 -10.34 -2.59 11.58
CA GLY A 29 -11.14 -1.45 11.17
C GLY A 29 -12.36 -1.84 10.35
N LYS A 30 -13.12 -0.84 9.91
CA LYS A 30 -14.32 -1.03 9.09
C LYS A 30 -14.04 -0.64 7.65
N VAL A 31 -14.49 -1.46 6.71
CA VAL A 31 -14.45 -1.12 5.28
C VAL A 31 -15.41 0.03 5.01
N MET A 32 -14.94 1.14 4.44
CA MET A 32 -15.74 2.35 4.26
C MET A 32 -15.94 2.76 2.82
N ALA A 33 -14.88 2.70 2.01
CA ALA A 33 -14.90 3.14 0.62
C ALA A 33 -14.02 2.25 -0.25
N PHE A 34 -14.30 2.29 -1.54
CA PHE A 34 -13.52 1.62 -2.58
C PHE A 34 -13.51 2.52 -3.81
N GLU A 35 -12.34 2.69 -4.41
CA GLU A 35 -12.13 3.50 -5.59
C GLU A 35 -11.25 2.73 -6.56
N CYS A 36 -11.66 2.62 -7.83
CA CYS A 36 -10.81 2.00 -8.84
C CYS A 36 -10.72 2.84 -10.11
N GLY A 37 -9.49 3.10 -10.51
CA GLY A 37 -9.10 3.68 -11.80
C GLY A 37 -7.93 2.87 -12.35
N ASP A 38 -6.77 3.49 -12.53
CA ASP A 38 -5.53 2.76 -12.92
C ASP A 38 -5.13 1.69 -11.90
N ASN A 39 -5.43 1.93 -10.62
CA ASN A 39 -5.31 0.95 -9.54
C ASN A 39 -6.58 0.98 -8.70
N CYS A 40 -6.85 -0.12 -8.00
CA CYS A 40 -7.95 -0.20 -7.05
C CYS A 40 -7.46 -0.01 -5.62
N TYR A 41 -8.14 0.86 -4.88
CA TYR A 41 -7.84 1.20 -3.48
C TYR A 41 -9.04 0.90 -2.59
N LEU A 42 -8.76 0.42 -1.40
CA LEU A 42 -9.76 0.25 -0.35
C LEU A 42 -9.45 1.23 0.79
N THR A 43 -10.49 1.79 1.40
CA THR A 43 -10.38 2.58 2.62
C THR A 43 -10.95 1.79 3.79
N ILE A 44 -10.11 1.56 4.80
CA ILE A 44 -10.50 0.97 6.09
C ILE A 44 -10.29 2.03 7.17
N VAL A 45 -11.33 2.30 7.95
CA VAL A 45 -11.26 3.22 9.10
C VAL A 45 -11.01 2.41 10.35
N ASP A 46 -9.92 2.71 11.06
CA ASP A 46 -9.55 2.00 12.28
C ASP A 46 -10.43 2.39 13.49
N GLU A 47 -10.17 1.77 14.63
CA GLU A 47 -10.90 2.02 15.87
C GLU A 47 -10.66 3.43 16.45
N GLN A 48 -9.58 4.10 16.03
CA GLN A 48 -9.26 5.48 16.39
C GLN A 48 -9.92 6.49 15.43
N GLY A 49 -10.62 6.01 14.40
CA GLY A 49 -11.25 6.84 13.38
C GLY A 49 -10.27 7.36 12.32
N GLN A 50 -9.08 6.76 12.19
CA GLN A 50 -8.12 7.11 11.14
C GLN A 50 -8.41 6.33 9.87
N ASP A 51 -8.37 7.03 8.73
CA ASP A 51 -8.51 6.44 7.41
C ASP A 51 -7.20 5.80 6.97
N HIS A 52 -7.24 4.52 6.63
CA HIS A 52 -6.15 3.79 5.99
C HIS A 52 -6.56 3.47 4.56
N GLN A 53 -6.01 4.21 3.60
CA GLN A 53 -6.19 3.96 2.18
C GLN A 53 -4.96 3.24 1.63
N ALA A 54 -5.17 2.09 1.00
CA ALA A 54 -4.09 1.27 0.46
C ALA A 54 -4.56 0.48 -0.78
N LEU A 55 -3.62 -0.03 -1.58
CA LEU A 55 -3.93 -0.90 -2.71
C LEU A 55 -4.75 -2.11 -2.25
N CYS A 56 -5.80 -2.44 -2.99
CA CYS A 56 -6.64 -3.60 -2.70
C CYS A 56 -6.04 -4.83 -3.39
N SER A 57 -5.15 -5.55 -2.71
CA SER A 57 -4.43 -6.71 -3.26
C SER A 57 -4.91 -8.06 -2.73
N ASP A 58 -5.80 -8.07 -1.74
CA ASP A 58 -6.42 -9.29 -1.20
C ASP A 58 -7.54 -9.80 -2.12
N THR A 59 -7.36 -10.96 -2.74
CA THR A 59 -8.34 -11.52 -3.69
C THR A 59 -9.65 -11.99 -3.04
N SER A 60 -9.69 -12.15 -1.71
CA SER A 60 -10.89 -12.68 -1.02
C SER A 60 -11.99 -11.64 -0.85
N VAL A 61 -11.61 -10.37 -0.69
CA VAL A 61 -12.50 -9.22 -0.54
C VAL A 61 -12.43 -8.30 -1.76
N CYS A 62 -11.23 -7.97 -2.24
CA CYS A 62 -11.05 -6.98 -3.30
C CYS A 62 -11.72 -7.42 -4.61
N ASP A 63 -11.55 -8.68 -5.03
CA ASP A 63 -12.16 -9.19 -6.27
C ASP A 63 -13.68 -9.13 -6.21
N LYS A 64 -14.28 -9.40 -5.04
CA LYS A 64 -15.73 -9.33 -4.87
C LYS A 64 -16.24 -7.91 -4.99
N ILE A 65 -15.53 -6.94 -4.41
CA ILE A 65 -15.89 -5.53 -4.54
C ILE A 65 -15.69 -5.06 -5.99
N MET A 66 -14.56 -5.38 -6.62
CA MET A 66 -14.28 -5.04 -8.04
C MET A 66 -15.33 -5.59 -8.99
N ASN A 67 -15.73 -6.85 -8.83
CA ASN A 67 -16.76 -7.48 -9.66
C ASN A 67 -18.16 -6.90 -9.43
N ASN A 68 -18.35 -6.06 -8.40
CA ASN A 68 -19.59 -5.38 -8.07
C ASN A 68 -19.31 -3.89 -7.79
N ILE A 69 -18.46 -3.25 -8.61
CA ILE A 69 -17.94 -1.89 -8.32
C ILE A 69 -19.05 -0.84 -8.20
N ASP A 70 -20.18 -1.04 -8.89
CA ASP A 70 -21.34 -0.16 -8.85
C ASP A 70 -22.26 -0.41 -7.63
N ASP A 71 -22.00 -1.44 -6.81
CA ASP A 71 -22.77 -1.69 -5.59
C ASP A 71 -22.39 -0.68 -4.49
N PRO A 72 -23.31 0.21 -4.07
CA PRO A 72 -23.02 1.18 -3.01
C PRO A 72 -22.74 0.54 -1.64
N ASN A 73 -23.02 -0.76 -1.47
CA ASN A 73 -22.71 -1.56 -0.29
C ASN A 73 -21.41 -2.36 -0.40
N LEU A 74 -20.62 -2.19 -1.46
CA LEU A 74 -19.32 -2.83 -1.66
C LEU A 74 -19.42 -4.36 -1.57
N ALA A 75 -20.32 -4.99 -2.33
CA ALA A 75 -20.61 -6.43 -2.27
C ALA A 75 -20.96 -6.92 -0.85
N GLY A 76 -21.58 -6.07 -0.04
CA GLY A 76 -21.95 -6.33 1.36
C GLY A 76 -20.83 -6.15 2.39
N TYR A 77 -19.64 -5.70 1.98
CA TYR A 77 -18.53 -5.43 2.91
C TYR A 77 -18.59 -4.05 3.56
N LYS A 78 -19.40 -3.11 3.06
CA LYS A 78 -19.47 -1.77 3.64
C LYS A 78 -19.85 -1.80 5.12
N ARG A 79 -19.06 -1.09 5.93
CA ARG A 79 -19.08 -1.02 7.40
C ARG A 79 -18.79 -2.34 8.14
N LYS A 80 -18.41 -3.41 7.44
CA LYS A 80 -18.02 -4.67 8.09
C LYS A 80 -16.67 -4.52 8.77
N LEU A 81 -16.56 -5.08 9.96
CA LEU A 81 -15.33 -5.11 10.73
C LEU A 81 -14.39 -6.16 10.14
N VAL A 82 -13.15 -5.78 9.90
CA VAL A 82 -12.12 -6.65 9.31
C VAL A 82 -10.82 -6.52 10.07
N LYS A 83 -10.02 -7.59 10.04
CA LYS A 83 -8.59 -7.54 10.33
C LYS A 83 -7.85 -7.48 9.00
N ALA A 84 -7.13 -6.39 8.76
CA ALA A 84 -6.32 -6.21 7.57
C ALA A 84 -4.83 -6.38 7.87
N THR A 85 -4.09 -6.97 6.93
CA THR A 85 -2.62 -6.99 6.94
C THR A 85 -2.13 -6.06 5.85
N ILE A 86 -1.33 -5.07 6.24
CA ILE A 86 -0.69 -4.11 5.36
C ILE A 86 0.70 -4.64 5.01
N GLY A 87 0.93 -4.80 3.71
CA GLY A 87 2.23 -5.06 3.10
C GLY A 87 2.53 -4.00 2.06
N GLN A 88 3.27 -4.37 1.02
CA GLN A 88 3.61 -3.50 -0.09
C GLN A 88 3.06 -4.07 -1.40
N GLY A 89 2.56 -3.18 -2.27
CA GLY A 89 2.08 -3.50 -3.60
C GLY A 89 2.66 -2.55 -4.65
N LYS A 90 2.67 -2.98 -5.91
CA LYS A 90 3.10 -2.14 -7.03
C LYS A 90 1.93 -1.26 -7.49
N GLN A 91 2.21 0.03 -7.66
CA GLN A 91 1.30 0.95 -8.32
C GLN A 91 1.65 1.02 -9.81
N PHE A 92 0.62 1.06 -10.66
CA PHE A 92 0.75 1.14 -12.11
C PHE A 92 0.13 2.42 -12.66
N ASP A 93 0.63 2.93 -13.79
CA ASP A 93 -0.05 3.97 -14.57
C ASP A 93 -1.12 3.35 -15.51
N GLY A 94 -1.92 4.19 -16.17
CA GLY A 94 -2.92 3.73 -17.15
C GLY A 94 -2.37 3.01 -18.39
N ALA A 95 -1.04 3.00 -18.61
CA ALA A 95 -0.37 2.22 -19.64
C ALA A 95 0.21 0.90 -19.11
N GLY A 96 0.05 0.62 -17.81
CA GLY A 96 0.55 -0.59 -17.14
C GLY A 96 2.02 -0.52 -16.72
N ASN A 97 2.67 0.65 -16.76
CA ASN A 97 4.03 0.82 -16.26
C ASN A 97 4.03 0.94 -14.74
N VAL A 98 5.03 0.35 -14.09
CA VAL A 98 5.21 0.47 -12.64
C VAL A 98 5.64 1.88 -12.28
N MET A 99 4.85 2.57 -11.45
CA MET A 99 5.15 3.91 -10.94
C MET A 99 5.90 3.88 -9.60
N GLY A 100 5.75 2.79 -8.84
CA GLY A 100 6.38 2.66 -7.54
C GLY A 100 5.82 1.52 -6.70
N THR A 101 6.18 1.54 -5.42
CA THR A 101 5.67 0.63 -4.40
C THR A 101 4.99 1.45 -3.31
N MET A 102 3.86 0.96 -2.80
CA MET A 102 3.10 1.63 -1.75
C MET A 102 2.39 0.60 -0.86
N ASP A 103 1.75 1.09 0.21
CA ASP A 103 0.96 0.24 1.10
C ASP A 103 -0.16 -0.50 0.34
N ALA A 104 -0.33 -1.76 0.70
CA ALA A 104 -1.33 -2.65 0.14
C ALA A 104 -1.98 -3.50 1.23
N PHE A 105 -3.30 -3.65 1.18
CA PHE A 105 -3.99 -4.66 1.96
C PHE A 105 -3.79 -6.02 1.29
N ILE A 106 -2.77 -6.74 1.75
CA ILE A 106 -2.37 -8.04 1.21
C ILE A 106 -3.15 -9.21 1.83
N LYS A 107 -3.88 -8.96 2.91
CA LYS A 107 -4.82 -9.92 3.52
C LYS A 107 -5.94 -9.18 4.23
N ILE A 108 -7.19 -9.59 3.99
CA ILE A 108 -8.36 -9.05 4.68
C ILE A 108 -9.19 -10.22 5.24
N GLN A 109 -9.41 -10.22 6.54
CA GLN A 109 -10.24 -11.22 7.21
C GLN A 109 -11.47 -10.54 7.81
N LEU A 110 -12.65 -10.99 7.40
CA LEU A 110 -13.91 -10.59 8.04
C LEU A 110 -13.93 -11.06 9.50
N LEU A 111 -14.27 -10.15 10.41
CA LEU A 111 -14.48 -10.44 11.82
C LEU A 111 -15.99 -10.61 12.07
N LYS A 112 -16.34 -11.55 12.95
CA LYS A 112 -17.72 -11.87 13.32
C LYS A 112 -18.25 -10.88 14.35
#